data_AF-A0A1V4SCE3-F1
#
_entry.id   AF-A0A1V4SCE3-F1
#
_cell.length_a   1.000
_cell.length_b   1.000
_cell.length_c   1.000
_cell.angle_alpha   90.00
_cell.angle_beta   90.00
_cell.angle_gamma   90.00
#
_symmetry.space_group_name_H-M   'P 1'
#
loop_
_entity.id
_entity.type
_entity.pdbx_description
1 polymer ?
#
loop_
_entity_poly.entity_id
_entity_poly.type
_entity_poly.pdbx_seq_one_letter_code
_entity_poly.pdbx_strand_id
1 'polypeptide(L)'
;MGADSAVRILYRKEIESAEDKDLVMKKRVEEFRDKFVNPYYASSRQQIDIVIRPQEKRPQLIRALDNLKNKKSVSIAKKHGNIPL
;
A
#
# COMPACT_ATOMS: atom_id res chain seq x y z
N MET A 1 0.50 2.81 7.90
CA MET A 1 0.95 4.08 8.54
C MET A 1 0.66 5.23 7.59
N GLY A 2 0.31 6.41 8.10
CA GLY A 2 0.15 7.62 7.28
C GLY A 2 1.49 8.25 6.92
N ALA A 3 1.52 9.04 5.84
CA ALA A 3 2.73 9.74 5.36
C ALA A 3 3.37 10.60 6.45
N ASP A 4 2.55 11.36 7.18
CA ASP A 4 2.98 12.24 8.27
C ASP A 4 3.71 11.48 9.39
N SER A 5 3.18 10.32 9.82
CA SER A 5 3.82 9.49 10.83
C SER A 5 5.11 8.87 10.32
N ALA A 6 5.14 8.44 9.05
CA ALA A 6 6.33 7.85 8.43
C ALA A 6 7.47 8.87 8.33
N VAL A 7 7.17 10.11 7.92
CA VAL A 7 8.15 11.19 7.78
C VAL A 7 8.74 11.58 9.13
N ARG A 8 7.94 11.65 10.20
CA ARG A 8 8.44 11.94 11.56
C ARG A 8 9.48 10.93 12.05
N ILE A 9 9.36 9.68 11.63
CA ILE A 9 10.32 8.62 11.99
C ILE A 9 11.53 8.66 11.06
N LEU A 10 11.30 8.72 9.75
CA LEU A 10 12.36 8.62 8.73
C LEU A 10 13.28 9.84 8.71
N TYR A 11 12.72 11.04 8.85
CA TYR A 11 13.44 12.32 8.76
C TYR A 11 13.62 12.99 10.12
N ARG A 12 13.48 12.23 11.21
CA ARG A 12 13.53 12.75 12.59
C ARG A 12 14.73 13.68 12.83
N LYS A 13 15.93 13.23 12.47
CA LYS A 13 17.17 13.99 12.69
C LYS A 13 17.21 15.29 11.89
N GLU A 14 16.76 15.24 10.64
CA GLU A 14 16.75 16.40 9.73
C GLU A 14 15.76 17.47 10.22
N ILE A 15 14.57 17.05 10.65
CA ILE A 15 13.54 17.93 11.23
C ILE A 15 14.02 18.51 12.56
N GLU A 16 14.71 17.73 13.40
CA GLU A 16 15.24 18.22 14.68
C GLU A 16 16.36 19.26 14.48
N SER A 17 17.18 19.12 13.44
CA SER A 17 18.28 20.03 13.09
C SER A 17 17.87 21.27 12.28
N ALA A 18 16.63 21.33 11.79
CA ALA A 18 16.16 22.43 10.95
C ALA A 18 15.83 23.69 11.76
N GLU A 19 16.11 24.86 11.18
CA GLU A 19 15.70 26.16 11.73
C GLU A 19 14.19 26.32 11.75
N ASP A 20 13.52 25.92 10.66
CA ASP A 20 12.06 25.84 10.56
C ASP A 20 11.61 24.38 10.39
N LYS A 21 11.22 23.78 11.51
CA LYS A 21 10.81 22.37 11.58
C LYS A 21 9.51 22.11 10.83
N ASP A 22 8.58 23.06 10.85
CA ASP A 22 7.26 22.91 10.23
C ASP A 22 7.37 22.97 8.71
N LEU A 23 8.23 23.86 8.19
CA LEU A 23 8.49 23.97 6.76
C LEU A 23 9.19 22.71 6.22
N VAL A 24 10.22 22.21 6.90
CA VAL A 24 10.91 20.97 6.49
C VAL A 24 9.97 19.76 6.58
N MET A 25 9.18 19.67 7.65
CA MET A 25 8.19 18.61 7.81
C MET A 25 7.18 18.59 6.67
N LYS A 26 6.56 19.73 6.34
CA LYS A 26 5.59 19.83 5.22
C LYS A 26 6.22 19.41 3.90
N LYS A 27 7.40 19.92 3.59
CA LYS A 27 8.13 19.59 2.36
C LYS A 27 8.42 18.09 2.25
N ARG A 28 8.88 17.46 3.33
CA ARG A 28 9.16 16.01 3.36
C ARG A 28 7.90 15.17 3.29
N VAL A 29 6.79 15.63 3.86
CA VAL A 29 5.48 14.96 3.72
C VAL A 29 4.98 14.97 2.29
N GLU A 30 5.05 16.12 1.61
CA GLU A 30 4.67 16.23 0.20
C GLU A 30 5.53 15.32 -0.67
N GLU A 31 6.86 15.38 -0.51
CA GLU A 31 7.78 14.52 -1.24
C GLU A 31 7.51 13.02 -0.99
N PHE A 32 7.23 12.65 0.26
CA PHE A 32 6.90 11.27 0.62
C PHE A 32 5.57 10.83 0.00
N ARG A 33 4.56 11.72 -0.03
CA ARG A 33 3.27 11.43 -0.66
C ARG A 33 3.42 11.21 -2.15
N ASP A 34 4.14 12.09 -2.83
CA ASP A 34 4.34 11.99 -4.28
C ASP A 34 5.10 10.72 -4.67
N LYS A 35 6.10 10.34 -3.87
CA LYS A 35 6.91 9.14 -4.14
C LYS A 35 6.21 7.83 -3.81
N PHE A 36 5.54 7.76 -2.66
CA PHE A 36 5.10 6.47 -2.08
C PHE A 36 3.57 6.35 -1.96
N VAL A 37 2.85 7.45 -1.82
CA VAL A 37 1.38 7.46 -1.63
C VAL A 37 0.69 7.63 -2.98
N ASN A 38 1.11 6.81 -3.94
CA ASN A 38 0.50 6.70 -5.25
C ASN A 38 0.36 5.20 -5.61
N PRO A 39 -0.64 4.82 -6.42
CA PRO A 39 -0.86 3.41 -6.76
C PRO A 39 0.24 2.82 -7.65
N TYR A 40 1.00 3.66 -8.34
CA TYR A 40 2.07 3.24 -9.25
C TYR A 40 3.28 2.71 -8.50
N TYR A 41 3.56 3.21 -7.30
CA TYR A 41 4.59 2.66 -6.44
C TYR A 41 4.29 1.19 -6.10
N ALA A 42 3.05 0.88 -5.71
CA ALA A 42 2.65 -0.49 -5.42
C ALA A 42 2.64 -1.39 -6.67
N SER A 43 2.20 -0.86 -7.81
CA SER A 43 2.20 -1.59 -9.09
C SER A 43 3.61 -1.92 -9.58
N SER A 44 4.58 -1.00 -9.45
CA SER A 44 5.97 -1.25 -9.83
C SER A 44 6.64 -2.37 -9.01
N ARG A 45 6.11 -2.68 -7.83
CA ARG A 45 6.57 -3.76 -6.95
C ARG A 45 5.71 -5.02 -7.04
N GLN A 46 4.80 -5.10 -8.02
CA GLN A 46 3.89 -6.24 -8.21
C GLN A 46 3.04 -6.57 -6.97
N GLN A 47 2.79 -5.58 -6.12
CA GLN A 47 1.86 -5.73 -4.98
C GLN A 47 0.40 -5.64 -5.43
N ILE A 48 0.17 -4.95 -6.56
CA ILE A 48 -1.12 -4.81 -7.23
C ILE A 48 -0.90 -5.14 -8.70
N ASP A 49 -1.81 -5.91 -9.28
CA ASP A 49 -1.71 -6.35 -10.67
C ASP A 49 -1.89 -5.19 -11.67
N ILE A 50 -2.93 -4.36 -11.48
CA ILE A 50 -3.30 -3.30 -12.42
C ILE A 50 -3.87 -2.06 -11.70
N VAL A 51 -3.62 -0.88 -12.27
CA VAL A 51 -4.29 0.38 -11.90
C VAL A 51 -5.36 0.66 -12.94
N ILE A 52 -6.62 0.80 -12.51
CA ILE A 52 -7.78 0.92 -13.41
C ILE A 52 -8.55 2.20 -13.15
N ARG A 53 -9.35 2.62 -14.15
CA ARG A 53 -10.28 3.72 -13.95
C ARG A 53 -11.45 3.28 -13.07
N PRO A 54 -12.03 4.16 -12.23
CA PRO A 54 -13.09 3.77 -11.31
C PRO A 54 -14.32 3.12 -11.97
N GLN A 55 -14.62 3.48 -13.22
CA GLN A 55 -15.74 2.95 -13.99
C GLN A 55 -15.49 1.53 -14.51
N GLU A 56 -14.22 1.11 -14.61
CA GLU A 56 -13.82 -0.21 -15.12
C GLU A 56 -13.86 -1.30 -14.05
N LYS A 57 -14.14 -0.96 -12.78
CA LYS A 57 -14.15 -1.91 -11.65
C LYS A 57 -15.02 -3.13 -11.91
N ARG A 58 -16.26 -2.93 -12.38
CA ARG A 58 -17.23 -4.02 -12.61
C ARG A 58 -16.75 -5.03 -13.66
N PRO A 59 -16.38 -4.64 -14.89
CA PRO A 59 -15.88 -5.60 -15.87
C PRO A 59 -14.58 -6.27 -15.44
N GLN A 60 -13.69 -5.57 -14.73
CA GLN A 60 -12.44 -6.18 -14.22
C GLN A 60 -12.71 -7.22 -13.14
N LEU A 61 -13.64 -6.95 -12.23
CA LEU A 61 -14.05 -7.90 -11.20
C LEU A 61 -14.68 -9.16 -11.82
N ILE A 62 -15.55 -9.00 -12.82
CA ILE A 62 -16.17 -10.13 -13.53
C ILE A 62 -15.09 -11.02 -14.16
N ARG A 63 -14.12 -10.43 -14.86
CA ARG A 63 -13.00 -11.17 -15.47
C ARG A 63 -12.15 -11.90 -14.42
N ALA A 64 -11.83 -11.23 -13.32
CA ALA A 64 -11.04 -11.84 -12.25
C ALA A 64 -11.75 -13.04 -11.63
N LEU A 65 -13.06 -12.94 -11.37
CA LEU A 65 -13.86 -14.03 -10.83
C LEU A 65 -14.01 -15.19 -11.81
N ASP A 66 -14.20 -14.91 -13.10
CA ASP A 66 -14.31 -15.95 -14.12
C ASP A 66 -12.98 -16.72 -14.27
N ASN A 67 -11.84 -16.01 -14.26
CA ASN A 67 -10.51 -16.62 -14.26
C ASN A 67 -10.28 -17.52 -13.02
N LEU A 68 -10.81 -17.12 -11.86
CA LEU A 68 -10.63 -17.84 -10.60
C LEU A 68 -11.66 -18.96 -10.38
N LYS A 69 -12.65 -19.10 -11.26
CA LYS A 69 -13.79 -20.02 -11.10
C LYS A 69 -13.41 -21.46 -10.76
N ASN A 70 -12.30 -21.94 -11.30
CA ASN A 70 -11.82 -23.32 -11.13
C ASN A 70 -10.57 -23.43 -10.23
N LYS A 71 -10.19 -22.35 -9.53
CA LYS A 71 -9.00 -22.34 -8.68
C LYS A 71 -9.18 -23.31 -7.50
N LYS A 72 -8.29 -24.29 -7.39
CA LYS A 72 -8.17 -25.18 -6.22
C LYS A 72 -6.92 -24.84 -5.44
N SER A 73 -7.06 -24.63 -4.13
CA SER A 73 -5.93 -24.46 -3.21
C SER A 73 -5.81 -25.68 -2.31
N VAL A 74 -4.61 -26.25 -2.21
CA VAL A 74 -4.32 -27.35 -1.29
C VAL A 74 -3.86 -26.77 0.05
N SER A 75 -4.38 -27.30 1.15
CA SER A 75 -3.94 -26.99 2.50
C SER A 75 -3.32 -28.21 3.16
N ILE A 76 -2.40 -27.99 4.10
CA ILE A 76 -1.82 -29.07 4.92
C ILE A 76 -2.93 -29.75 5.75
N ALA A 77 -2.89 -31.07 5.83
CA ALA A 77 -3.85 -31.87 6.61
C ALA A 77 -3.72 -31.55 8.11
N LYS A 78 -4.84 -31.13 8.73
CA LYS A 78 -4.96 -30.81 10.16
C LYS A 78 -6.42 -30.89 10.59
N LYS A 79 -6.69 -31.09 11.89
CA LYS A 79 -8.08 -31.10 12.43
C LYS A 79 -8.76 -29.74 12.29
N HIS A 80 -8.06 -28.66 12.65
CA HIS A 80 -8.47 -27.27 12.49
C HIS A 80 -7.25 -26.35 12.61
N GLY A 81 -7.43 -25.04 12.40
CA GLY A 81 -6.43 -24.03 12.72
C GLY A 81 -6.41 -23.65 14.20
N ASN A 82 -5.51 -22.74 14.58
CA ASN A 82 -5.47 -22.11 15.89
C ASN A 82 -5.41 -20.59 15.68
N ILE A 83 -6.55 -19.98 15.39
CA ILE A 83 -6.67 -18.52 15.20
C ILE A 83 -6.60 -17.87 16.59
N PRO A 84 -5.87 -16.74 16.77
CA PRO A 84 -5.88 -16.00 18.04
C PRO A 84 -7.32 -15.66 18.47
N LEU A 85 -7.65 -15.96 19.73
CA LEU A 85 -8.93 -15.61 20.36
C LEU A 85 -8.85 -14.28 21.11
#